data_AF-A0A1V2L7E2-F1
#
_entry.id   AF-A0A1V2L7E2-F1
#
_cell.length_a   1.000
_cell.length_b   1.000
_cell.length_c   1.000
_cell.angle_alpha   90.00
_cell.angle_beta   90.00
_cell.angle_gamma   90.00
#
_symmetry.space_group_name_H-M   'P 1'
#
loop_
_entity.id
_entity.type
_entity.pdbx_description
1 polymer ?
#
loop_
_entity_poly.entity_id
_entity_poly.type
_entity_poly.pdbx_seq_one_letter_code
_entity_poly.pdbx_strand_id
1 'polypeptide(L)'
;MADAHLFSQVTLPSLFVQPPAPPESTTDPIGDLLSLLQNIDSAKPYSTLISITYLTRQVITTTSASDENIATLYALWELHLTALIFAHELTLAQQEAKRLSIALDSIVKSKNPKSSNSAAASLFPSNTPLSLRSLLVRLRSSGPTVQFINEGYALLWDQRVKYTETKDNGEKEKIQTVISVLSYGIGAALVAKREYGTFLSLAYSVDNPQMWFAATLVSLMKGDWDEANSYFGKLDDLTDCVEALSEVLATVNPVLDSKSDDTGLEVELKIEKLEDLFALIKDQMITGRTVCALCAMFELNVRDSEKTGSDLFGANLEGPMAPLMRENFKLWRRKASKVYTFE
;
A
#
# COMPACT_ATOMS: atom_id res chain seq x y z
N MET A 1 6.91 -26.64 -1.43
CA MET A 1 6.19 -27.86 -1.86
C MET A 1 4.67 -27.70 -1.86
N ALA A 2 4.06 -27.01 -0.89
CA ALA A 2 2.60 -26.96 -0.77
C ALA A 2 1.91 -25.77 -1.47
N ASP A 3 2.61 -24.66 -1.72
CA ASP A 3 2.04 -23.50 -2.42
C ASP A 3 2.09 -23.68 -3.95
N ALA A 4 3.01 -24.48 -4.49
CA ALA A 4 2.92 -25.02 -5.85
C ALA A 4 1.61 -25.82 -6.06
N HIS A 5 1.15 -26.52 -5.04
CA HIS A 5 -0.08 -27.31 -5.08
C HIS A 5 -1.36 -26.44 -5.09
N LEU A 6 -1.28 -25.14 -4.76
CA LEU A 6 -2.38 -24.16 -4.81
C LEU A 6 -2.85 -23.91 -6.25
N PHE A 7 -1.89 -23.50 -7.09
CA PHE A 7 -2.16 -23.09 -8.45
C PHE A 7 -2.46 -24.29 -9.37
N SER A 8 -2.24 -25.51 -8.86
CA SER A 8 -2.71 -26.74 -9.52
C SER A 8 -4.12 -27.17 -9.11
N GLN A 9 -4.63 -26.75 -7.94
CA GLN A 9 -5.98 -27.08 -7.46
C GLN A 9 -7.05 -26.04 -7.83
N VAL A 10 -6.68 -24.76 -7.95
CA VAL A 10 -7.56 -23.70 -8.46
C VAL A 10 -7.21 -23.44 -9.91
N THR A 11 -8.17 -23.54 -10.82
CA THR A 11 -7.95 -23.11 -12.21
C THR A 11 -7.64 -21.62 -12.20
N LEU A 12 -6.39 -21.25 -12.44
CA LEU A 12 -5.95 -19.85 -12.52
C LEU A 12 -6.90 -18.91 -13.30
N PRO A 13 -7.49 -19.34 -14.43
CA PRO A 13 -8.50 -18.55 -15.14
C PRO A 13 -9.75 -18.18 -14.33
N SER A 14 -10.18 -19.00 -13.36
CA SER A 14 -11.40 -18.74 -12.56
C SER A 14 -11.20 -17.63 -11.52
N LEU A 15 -9.96 -17.25 -11.23
CA LEU A 15 -9.65 -16.15 -10.31
C LEU A 15 -9.93 -14.78 -10.93
N PHE A 16 -9.94 -14.68 -12.25
CA PHE A 16 -10.19 -13.45 -12.98
C PHE A 16 -11.68 -13.28 -13.32
N VAL A 17 -12.16 -12.05 -13.36
CA VAL A 17 -13.50 -11.75 -13.91
C VAL A 17 -13.41 -11.83 -15.45
N GLN A 18 -14.53 -12.16 -16.12
CA GLN A 18 -14.55 -12.34 -17.57
C GLN A 18 -13.98 -11.10 -18.28
N PRO A 19 -12.95 -11.26 -19.14
CA PRO A 19 -12.31 -10.12 -19.77
C PRO A 19 -12.99 -9.74 -21.10
N PRO A 20 -12.72 -8.52 -21.59
CA PRO A 20 -12.69 -8.22 -23.02
C PRO A 20 -11.56 -8.98 -23.75
N ALA A 21 -11.55 -8.96 -25.08
CA ALA A 21 -10.66 -9.81 -25.89
C ALA A 21 -9.14 -9.53 -25.65
N PRO A 22 -8.28 -10.58 -25.64
CA PRO A 22 -6.84 -10.41 -25.41
C PRO A 22 -6.14 -9.72 -26.58
N PRO A 23 -5.03 -9.00 -26.34
CA PRO A 23 -4.12 -8.55 -27.40
C PRO A 23 -3.43 -9.76 -28.08
N GLU A 24 -2.89 -9.54 -29.29
CA GLU A 24 -2.17 -10.57 -30.06
C GLU A 24 -1.02 -11.19 -29.26
N SER A 25 -0.76 -12.48 -29.45
CA SER A 25 0.24 -13.23 -28.68
C SER A 25 1.65 -12.66 -28.86
N THR A 26 2.33 -12.36 -27.76
CA THR A 26 3.71 -11.85 -27.78
C THR A 26 4.74 -12.93 -27.47
N THR A 27 5.94 -12.80 -28.05
CA THR A 27 7.04 -13.77 -27.86
C THR A 27 7.88 -13.52 -26.61
N ASP A 28 7.83 -12.32 -26.04
CA ASP A 28 8.51 -11.94 -24.79
C ASP A 28 7.58 -11.11 -23.88
N PRO A 29 6.63 -11.76 -23.19
CA PRO A 29 5.64 -11.05 -22.40
C PRO A 29 6.25 -10.30 -21.20
N ILE A 30 7.42 -10.72 -20.71
CA ILE A 30 8.06 -10.04 -19.56
C ILE A 30 8.81 -8.78 -20.01
N GLY A 31 9.53 -8.85 -21.14
CA GLY A 31 10.13 -7.67 -21.76
C GLY A 31 9.07 -6.63 -22.16
N ASP A 32 7.97 -7.09 -22.75
CA ASP A 32 6.84 -6.23 -23.13
C ASP A 32 6.23 -5.53 -21.90
N LEU A 33 6.01 -6.25 -20.78
CA LEU A 33 5.54 -5.65 -19.52
C LEU A 33 6.46 -4.53 -19.03
N LEU A 34 7.77 -4.74 -19.07
CA LEU A 34 8.74 -3.74 -18.62
C LEU A 34 8.69 -2.50 -19.52
N SER A 35 8.61 -2.70 -20.83
CA SER A 35 8.50 -1.60 -21.79
C SER A 35 7.22 -0.79 -21.57
N LEU A 36 6.09 -1.45 -21.26
CA LEU A 36 4.82 -0.78 -21.00
C LEU A 36 4.88 0.05 -19.71
N LEU A 37 5.45 -0.50 -18.64
CA LEU A 37 5.61 0.21 -17.37
C LEU A 37 6.49 1.46 -17.51
N GLN A 38 7.60 1.36 -18.23
CA GLN A 38 8.50 2.49 -18.47
C GLN A 38 7.85 3.61 -19.31
N ASN A 39 6.83 3.28 -20.11
CA ASN A 39 6.15 4.21 -21.02
C ASN A 39 4.72 4.59 -20.56
N ILE A 40 4.41 4.40 -19.27
CA ILE A 40 3.06 4.62 -18.74
C ILE A 40 2.60 6.09 -18.83
N ASP A 41 3.54 7.04 -18.82
CA ASP A 41 3.27 8.48 -18.94
C ASP A 41 3.06 8.95 -20.40
N SER A 42 3.04 8.02 -21.35
CA SER A 42 2.66 8.34 -22.73
C SER A 42 1.21 8.88 -22.79
N ALA A 43 0.84 9.51 -23.91
CA ALA A 43 -0.44 10.20 -24.09
C ALA A 43 -1.71 9.35 -23.84
N LYS A 44 -1.59 8.04 -23.57
CA LYS A 44 -2.70 7.11 -23.33
C LYS A 44 -2.44 6.20 -22.11
N PRO A 45 -2.38 6.75 -20.89
CA PRO A 45 -2.04 5.97 -19.69
C PRO A 45 -3.02 4.83 -19.42
N TYR A 46 -4.33 5.05 -19.66
CA TYR A 46 -5.36 4.02 -19.47
C TYR A 46 -5.12 2.79 -20.35
N SER A 47 -4.91 2.96 -21.66
CA SER A 47 -4.71 1.81 -22.55
C SER A 47 -3.43 1.03 -22.21
N THR A 48 -2.38 1.72 -21.78
CA THR A 48 -1.13 1.09 -21.35
C THR A 48 -1.36 0.24 -20.09
N LEU A 49 -2.05 0.77 -19.09
CA LEU A 49 -2.41 0.06 -17.86
C LEU A 49 -3.28 -1.17 -18.14
N ILE A 50 -4.28 -1.03 -19.00
CA ILE A 50 -5.14 -2.15 -19.41
C ILE A 50 -4.32 -3.23 -20.14
N SER A 51 -3.38 -2.85 -21.01
CA SER A 51 -2.46 -3.82 -21.65
C SER A 51 -1.59 -4.56 -20.63
N ILE A 52 -1.08 -3.87 -19.60
CA ILE A 52 -0.36 -4.50 -18.49
C ILE A 52 -1.25 -5.52 -17.77
N THR A 53 -2.49 -5.16 -17.47
CA THR A 53 -3.48 -6.07 -16.86
C THR A 53 -3.70 -7.33 -17.70
N TYR A 54 -3.84 -7.22 -19.03
CA TYR A 54 -3.98 -8.38 -19.91
C TYR A 54 -2.75 -9.27 -19.94
N LEU A 55 -1.59 -8.66 -20.12
CA LEU A 55 -0.34 -9.38 -20.30
C LEU A 55 0.08 -10.10 -19.01
N THR A 56 -0.06 -9.44 -17.86
CA THR A 56 0.14 -10.09 -16.55
C THR A 56 -0.79 -11.27 -16.36
N ARG A 57 -2.08 -11.14 -16.68
CA ARG A 57 -3.05 -12.24 -16.63
C ARG A 57 -2.63 -13.40 -17.53
N GLN A 58 -2.25 -13.12 -18.77
CA GLN A 58 -1.81 -14.15 -19.72
C GLN A 58 -0.61 -14.93 -19.15
N VAL A 59 0.39 -14.23 -18.65
CA VAL A 59 1.57 -14.85 -18.03
C VAL A 59 1.15 -15.67 -16.82
N ILE A 60 0.36 -15.13 -15.89
CA ILE A 60 -0.15 -15.87 -14.72
C ILE A 60 -0.81 -17.17 -15.16
N THR A 61 -1.72 -17.14 -16.13
CA THR A 61 -2.48 -18.33 -16.56
C THR A 61 -1.65 -19.38 -17.31
N THR A 62 -0.49 -19.00 -17.85
CA THR A 62 0.39 -19.90 -18.63
C THR A 62 1.60 -20.37 -17.83
N THR A 63 2.01 -19.63 -16.79
CA THR A 63 3.07 -20.00 -15.87
C THR A 63 2.66 -21.19 -15.02
N SER A 64 3.52 -22.21 -14.96
CA SER A 64 3.29 -23.38 -14.12
C SER A 64 3.37 -23.03 -12.64
N ALA A 65 2.43 -23.61 -11.90
CA ALA A 65 2.31 -23.65 -10.47
C ALA A 65 3.45 -24.41 -9.77
N SER A 66 4.71 -23.96 -9.88
CA SER A 66 5.86 -24.58 -9.22
C SER A 66 6.35 -23.72 -8.05
N ASP A 67 7.10 -24.33 -7.11
CA ASP A 67 7.70 -23.59 -6.00
C ASP A 67 8.70 -22.53 -6.51
N GLU A 68 9.38 -22.82 -7.61
CA GLU A 68 10.33 -21.90 -8.27
C GLU A 68 9.62 -20.68 -8.86
N ASN A 69 8.37 -20.84 -9.31
CA ASN A 69 7.59 -19.77 -9.94
C ASN A 69 6.69 -19.01 -8.98
N ILE A 70 6.57 -19.43 -7.71
CA ILE A 70 5.58 -18.86 -6.79
C ILE A 70 5.82 -17.36 -6.52
N ALA A 71 7.09 -16.96 -6.36
CA ALA A 71 7.47 -15.58 -6.15
C ALA A 71 7.12 -14.71 -7.37
N THR A 72 7.39 -15.24 -8.58
CA THR A 72 7.00 -14.63 -9.86
C THR A 72 5.49 -14.46 -9.97
N LEU A 73 4.72 -15.49 -9.63
CA LEU A 73 3.25 -15.43 -9.66
C LEU A 73 2.71 -14.36 -8.70
N TYR A 74 3.25 -14.26 -7.48
CA TYR A 74 2.85 -13.20 -6.55
C TYR A 74 3.20 -11.80 -7.05
N ALA A 75 4.39 -11.60 -7.62
CA ALA A 75 4.79 -10.32 -8.21
C ALA A 75 3.86 -9.92 -9.38
N LEU A 76 3.52 -10.89 -10.25
CA LEU A 76 2.58 -10.65 -11.36
C LEU A 76 1.18 -10.31 -10.86
N TRP A 77 0.69 -10.96 -9.81
CA TRP A 77 -0.60 -10.61 -9.18
C TRP A 77 -0.59 -9.20 -8.59
N GLU A 78 0.50 -8.81 -7.93
CA GLU A 78 0.64 -7.46 -7.38
C GLU A 78 0.63 -6.39 -8.48
N LEU A 79 1.39 -6.63 -9.56
CA LEU A 79 1.41 -5.77 -10.74
C LEU A 79 0.04 -5.69 -11.42
N HIS A 80 -0.65 -6.83 -11.57
CA HIS A 80 -1.97 -6.91 -12.17
C HIS A 80 -3.01 -6.07 -11.41
N LEU A 81 -3.06 -6.24 -10.08
CA LEU A 81 -4.00 -5.51 -9.23
C LEU A 81 -3.67 -4.02 -9.16
N THR A 82 -2.38 -3.67 -9.16
CA THR A 82 -1.95 -2.26 -9.23
C THR A 82 -2.40 -1.63 -10.55
N ALA A 83 -2.17 -2.31 -11.68
CA ALA A 83 -2.57 -1.80 -12.99
C ALA A 83 -4.09 -1.54 -13.07
N LEU A 84 -4.92 -2.43 -12.50
CA LEU A 84 -6.36 -2.23 -12.39
C LEU A 84 -6.74 -1.00 -11.54
N ILE A 85 -6.12 -0.82 -10.37
CA ILE A 85 -6.36 0.36 -9.51
C ILE A 85 -6.06 1.65 -10.30
N PHE A 86 -4.91 1.69 -10.96
CA PHE A 86 -4.46 2.88 -11.68
C PHE A 86 -5.27 3.14 -12.95
N ALA A 87 -5.81 2.09 -13.58
CA ALA A 87 -6.73 2.16 -14.71
C ALA A 87 -8.15 2.60 -14.32
N HIS A 88 -8.41 2.94 -13.05
CA HIS A 88 -9.75 3.25 -12.53
C HIS A 88 -10.73 2.06 -12.55
N GLU A 89 -10.22 0.83 -12.59
CA GLU A 89 -10.99 -0.41 -12.55
C GLU A 89 -11.05 -0.98 -11.11
N LEU A 90 -11.31 -0.12 -10.11
CA LEU A 90 -11.22 -0.49 -8.69
C LEU A 90 -12.17 -1.65 -8.33
N THR A 91 -13.41 -1.64 -8.83
CA THR A 91 -14.37 -2.71 -8.57
C THR A 91 -13.85 -4.06 -9.08
N LEU A 92 -13.19 -4.08 -10.24
CA LEU A 92 -12.60 -5.29 -10.79
C LEU A 92 -11.42 -5.75 -9.93
N ALA A 93 -10.51 -4.84 -9.56
CA ALA A 93 -9.40 -5.14 -8.65
C ALA A 93 -9.88 -5.74 -7.32
N GLN A 94 -10.94 -5.18 -6.73
CA GLN A 94 -11.53 -5.67 -5.48
C GLN A 94 -12.14 -7.08 -5.63
N GLN A 95 -12.86 -7.34 -6.73
CA GLN A 95 -13.44 -8.66 -7.00
C GLN A 95 -12.36 -9.74 -7.15
N GLU A 96 -11.30 -9.45 -7.89
CA GLU A 96 -10.21 -10.40 -8.13
C GLU A 96 -9.33 -10.58 -6.88
N ALA A 97 -9.03 -9.49 -6.15
CA ALA A 97 -8.34 -9.57 -4.86
C ALA A 97 -9.11 -10.43 -3.85
N LYS A 98 -10.45 -10.32 -3.82
CA LYS A 98 -11.30 -11.17 -2.98
C LYS A 98 -11.22 -12.64 -3.38
N ARG A 99 -11.26 -12.95 -4.69
CA ARG A 99 -11.14 -14.33 -5.19
C ARG A 99 -9.76 -14.93 -4.87
N LEU A 100 -8.69 -14.18 -5.10
CA LEU A 100 -7.34 -14.60 -4.75
C LEU A 100 -7.21 -14.82 -3.24
N SER A 101 -7.76 -13.93 -2.43
CA SER A 101 -7.74 -14.08 -0.96
C SER A 101 -8.47 -15.33 -0.46
N ILE A 102 -9.62 -15.67 -1.06
CA ILE A 102 -10.36 -16.91 -0.73
C ILE A 102 -9.54 -18.14 -1.11
N ALA A 103 -8.87 -18.10 -2.27
CA ALA A 103 -7.97 -19.17 -2.69
C ALA A 103 -6.80 -19.34 -1.71
N LEU A 104 -6.17 -18.24 -1.27
CA LEU A 104 -5.08 -18.26 -0.30
C LEU A 104 -5.53 -18.77 1.09
N ASP A 105 -6.69 -18.34 1.58
CA ASP A 105 -7.27 -18.79 2.85
C ASP A 105 -7.56 -20.30 2.83
N SER A 106 -8.05 -20.82 1.69
CA SER A 106 -8.27 -22.26 1.52
C SER A 106 -6.99 -23.08 1.68
N ILE A 107 -5.82 -22.53 1.31
CA ILE A 107 -4.51 -23.17 1.54
C ILE A 107 -4.17 -23.20 3.02
N VAL A 108 -4.35 -22.08 3.71
CA VAL A 108 -4.03 -21.99 5.14
C VAL A 108 -4.86 -23.02 5.91
N LYS A 109 -6.15 -23.13 5.57
CA LYS A 109 -7.08 -24.11 6.14
C LYS A 109 -6.71 -25.56 5.80
N SER A 110 -6.30 -25.84 4.56
CA SER A 110 -5.92 -27.20 4.17
C SER A 110 -4.62 -27.66 4.84
N LYS A 111 -3.68 -26.75 5.13
CA LYS A 111 -2.44 -27.04 5.87
C LYS A 111 -2.71 -27.28 7.35
N ASN A 112 -3.67 -26.57 7.94
CA ASN A 112 -4.00 -26.66 9.36
C ASN A 112 -5.49 -26.98 9.60
N PRO A 113 -5.97 -28.18 9.23
CA PRO A 113 -7.38 -28.55 9.35
C PRO A 113 -7.87 -28.57 10.81
N LYS A 114 -6.94 -28.62 11.78
CA LYS A 114 -7.24 -28.61 13.22
C LYS A 114 -7.21 -27.21 13.85
N SER A 115 -6.83 -26.15 13.12
CA SER A 115 -6.70 -24.79 13.68
C SER A 115 -7.95 -23.93 13.51
N SER A 116 -9.09 -24.49 13.09
CA SER A 116 -10.32 -23.73 12.83
C SER A 116 -10.87 -22.95 14.04
N ASN A 117 -10.37 -23.26 15.25
CA ASN A 117 -10.79 -22.63 16.50
C ASN A 117 -9.68 -21.80 17.19
N SER A 118 -8.49 -21.68 16.58
CA SER A 118 -7.44 -20.82 17.11
C SER A 118 -7.66 -19.39 16.63
N ALA A 119 -7.82 -18.45 17.56
CA ALA A 119 -7.93 -17.01 17.28
C ALA A 119 -6.69 -16.39 16.62
N ALA A 120 -5.61 -17.17 16.43
CA ALA A 120 -4.36 -16.76 15.79
C ALA A 120 -4.14 -17.47 14.44
N ALA A 121 -5.19 -17.66 13.64
CA ALA A 121 -5.04 -18.16 12.28
C ALA A 121 -4.39 -17.07 11.40
N SER A 122 -3.23 -17.36 10.81
CA SER A 122 -2.57 -16.48 9.83
C SER A 122 -3.53 -16.16 8.68
N LEU A 123 -3.70 -14.88 8.34
CA LEU A 123 -4.60 -14.45 7.26
C LEU A 123 -4.18 -14.95 5.87
N PHE A 124 -2.89 -15.26 5.70
CA PHE A 124 -2.29 -15.63 4.43
C PHE A 124 -1.24 -16.73 4.61
N PRO A 125 -0.88 -17.47 3.55
CA PRO A 125 0.28 -18.36 3.55
C PRO A 125 1.57 -17.61 3.91
N SER A 126 2.48 -18.26 4.64
CA SER A 126 3.71 -17.66 5.15
C SER A 126 4.66 -17.15 4.06
N ASN A 127 4.60 -17.74 2.86
CA ASN A 127 5.40 -17.35 1.71
C ASN A 127 4.81 -16.18 0.91
N THR A 128 3.63 -15.67 1.27
CA THR A 128 3.01 -14.55 0.55
C THR A 128 3.78 -13.26 0.88
N PRO A 129 4.30 -12.53 -0.13
CA PRO A 129 4.97 -11.25 0.08
C PRO A 129 4.11 -10.28 0.86
N LEU A 130 4.74 -9.47 1.72
CA LEU A 130 3.99 -8.53 2.56
C LEU A 130 3.32 -7.43 1.72
N SER A 131 3.96 -6.97 0.65
CA SER A 131 3.39 -6.03 -0.31
C SER A 131 2.04 -6.50 -0.84
N LEU A 132 2.00 -7.74 -1.35
CA LEU A 132 0.77 -8.35 -1.85
C LEU A 132 -0.25 -8.56 -0.73
N ARG A 133 0.14 -9.00 0.48
CA ARG A 133 -0.78 -9.14 1.62
C ARG A 133 -1.45 -7.82 1.98
N SER A 134 -0.66 -6.74 2.09
CA SER A 134 -1.16 -5.40 2.35
C SER A 134 -2.11 -4.92 1.25
N LEU A 135 -1.74 -5.15 -0.02
CA LEU A 135 -2.58 -4.82 -1.17
C LEU A 135 -3.93 -5.57 -1.14
N LEU A 136 -3.90 -6.88 -0.84
CA LEU A 136 -5.11 -7.69 -0.73
C LEU A 136 -6.02 -7.25 0.41
N VAL A 137 -5.46 -6.92 1.58
CA VAL A 137 -6.24 -6.38 2.71
C VAL A 137 -6.93 -5.07 2.32
N ARG A 138 -6.22 -4.16 1.62
CA ARG A 138 -6.80 -2.91 1.09
C ARG A 138 -7.94 -3.20 0.11
N LEU A 139 -7.71 -4.05 -0.88
CA LEU A 139 -8.68 -4.32 -1.95
C LEU A 139 -9.86 -5.22 -1.53
N ARG A 140 -9.75 -5.99 -0.44
CA ARG A 140 -10.89 -6.76 0.09
C ARG A 140 -12.00 -5.86 0.65
N SER A 141 -11.65 -4.66 1.07
CA SER A 141 -12.56 -3.70 1.69
C SER A 141 -12.91 -2.58 0.71
N SER A 142 -14.19 -2.20 0.66
CA SER A 142 -14.62 -1.00 -0.04
C SER A 142 -14.35 0.23 0.85
N GLY A 143 -13.11 0.74 0.79
CA GLY A 143 -12.67 1.90 1.57
C GLY A 143 -12.27 1.59 3.02
N PRO A 144 -12.19 2.61 3.90
CA PRO A 144 -11.70 2.47 5.26
C PRO A 144 -12.76 1.81 6.16
N THR A 145 -12.81 0.48 6.14
CA THR A 145 -13.74 -0.32 6.95
C THR A 145 -13.11 -0.79 8.26
N VAL A 146 -13.94 -1.22 9.21
CA VAL A 146 -13.45 -1.87 10.45
C VAL A 146 -12.72 -3.18 10.10
N GLN A 147 -13.17 -3.88 9.06
CA GLN A 147 -12.52 -5.10 8.58
C GLN A 147 -11.09 -4.81 8.09
N PHE A 148 -10.90 -3.76 7.28
CA PHE A 148 -9.57 -3.32 6.85
C PHE A 148 -8.66 -3.05 8.05
N ILE A 149 -9.16 -2.28 9.04
CA ILE A 149 -8.40 -1.95 10.25
C ILE A 149 -8.01 -3.22 11.02
N ASN A 150 -8.95 -4.14 11.23
CA ASN A 150 -8.71 -5.39 11.95
C ASN A 150 -7.71 -6.31 11.22
N GLU A 151 -7.86 -6.49 9.91
CA GLU A 151 -6.94 -7.30 9.11
C GLU A 151 -5.54 -6.64 9.03
N GLY A 152 -5.48 -5.30 8.96
CA GLY A 152 -4.24 -4.54 9.07
C GLY A 152 -3.56 -4.72 10.42
N TYR A 153 -4.30 -4.63 11.53
CA TYR A 153 -3.77 -4.90 12.87
C TYR A 153 -3.31 -6.33 13.05
N ALA A 154 -3.94 -7.31 12.41
CA ALA A 154 -3.45 -8.69 12.42
C ALA A 154 -2.08 -8.80 11.73
N LEU A 155 -1.89 -8.18 10.56
CA LEU A 155 -0.58 -8.10 9.92
C LEU A 155 0.46 -7.37 10.79
N LEU A 156 0.07 -6.28 11.44
CA LEU A 156 0.94 -5.52 12.35
C LEU A 156 1.35 -6.36 13.57
N TRP A 157 0.40 -7.09 14.15
CA TRP A 157 0.63 -7.98 15.29
C TRP A 157 1.64 -9.08 14.93
N ASP A 158 1.49 -9.73 13.77
CA ASP A 158 2.43 -10.74 13.29
C ASP A 158 3.86 -10.20 13.24
N GLN A 159 4.05 -8.95 12.81
CA GLN A 159 5.38 -8.33 12.76
C GLN A 159 5.89 -7.96 14.15
N ARG A 160 5.03 -7.52 15.08
CA ARG A 160 5.40 -7.25 16.46
C ARG A 160 5.85 -8.52 17.20
N VAL A 161 5.15 -9.63 16.98
CA VAL A 161 5.55 -10.93 17.53
C VAL A 161 6.95 -11.29 17.00
N LYS A 162 7.17 -11.21 15.68
CA LYS A 162 8.50 -11.44 15.10
C LYS A 162 9.56 -10.52 15.70
N TYR A 163 9.28 -9.23 15.85
CA TYR A 163 10.21 -8.27 16.46
C TYR A 163 10.64 -8.70 17.88
N THR A 164 9.70 -9.21 18.69
CA THR A 164 9.99 -9.67 20.04
C THR A 164 10.78 -10.98 20.08
N GLU A 165 10.56 -11.87 19.11
CA GLU A 165 11.21 -13.18 19.03
C GLU A 165 12.62 -13.11 18.41
N THR A 166 12.81 -12.18 17.47
CA THR A 166 14.09 -11.96 16.79
C THR A 166 15.14 -11.48 17.79
N LYS A 167 16.35 -12.06 17.72
CA LYS A 167 17.51 -11.65 18.53
C LYS A 167 18.51 -10.81 17.75
N ASP A 168 18.47 -10.87 16.42
CA ASP A 168 19.36 -10.11 15.57
C ASP A 168 18.90 -8.65 15.46
N ASN A 169 19.78 -7.71 15.81
CA ASN A 169 19.43 -6.29 15.82
C ASN A 169 19.19 -5.74 14.41
N GLY A 170 19.89 -6.25 13.39
CA GLY A 170 19.69 -5.81 12.00
C GLY A 170 18.34 -6.25 11.44
N GLU A 171 17.91 -7.48 11.76
CA GLU A 171 16.58 -7.96 11.42
C GLU A 171 15.49 -7.21 12.21
N LYS A 172 15.72 -6.88 13.49
CA LYS A 172 14.80 -6.04 14.27
C LYS A 172 14.57 -4.67 13.62
N GLU A 173 15.63 -4.01 13.16
CA GLU A 173 15.53 -2.73 12.47
C GLU A 173 14.65 -2.84 11.21
N LYS A 174 14.87 -3.87 10.40
CA LYS A 174 14.02 -4.15 9.22
C LYS A 174 12.56 -4.38 9.62
N ILE A 175 12.31 -5.18 10.65
CA ILE A 175 10.94 -5.44 11.14
C ILE A 175 10.31 -4.13 11.68
N GLN A 176 11.07 -3.27 12.34
CA GLN A 176 10.61 -1.98 12.83
C GLN A 176 10.20 -1.04 11.67
N THR A 177 10.97 -1.04 10.57
CA THR A 177 10.58 -0.34 9.34
C THR A 177 9.26 -0.88 8.81
N VAL A 178 9.09 -2.22 8.75
CA VAL A 178 7.84 -2.85 8.33
C VAL A 178 6.66 -2.48 9.24
N ILE A 179 6.85 -2.47 10.56
CA ILE A 179 5.84 -2.05 11.54
C ILE A 179 5.41 -0.60 11.27
N SER A 180 6.36 0.28 10.96
CA SER A 180 6.09 1.69 10.62
C SER A 180 5.25 1.79 9.35
N VAL A 181 5.63 1.08 8.28
CA VAL A 181 4.90 1.01 7.01
C VAL A 181 3.45 0.56 7.20
N LEU A 182 3.23 -0.54 7.93
CA LEU A 182 1.87 -1.02 8.22
C LEU A 182 1.06 -0.02 9.07
N SER A 183 1.73 0.70 9.97
CA SER A 183 1.08 1.68 10.84
C SER A 183 0.56 2.89 10.06
N TYR A 184 1.24 3.35 9.01
CA TYR A 184 0.69 4.37 8.10
C TYR A 184 -0.56 3.87 7.38
N GLY A 185 -0.53 2.61 6.91
CA GLY A 185 -1.66 1.91 6.32
C GLY A 185 -2.93 2.00 7.18
N ILE A 186 -2.80 1.55 8.43
CA ILE A 186 -3.88 1.54 9.41
C ILE A 186 -4.25 2.96 9.83
N GLY A 187 -3.24 3.82 10.04
CA GLY A 187 -3.40 5.20 10.49
C GLY A 187 -4.24 6.02 9.51
N ALA A 188 -3.97 5.93 8.21
CA ALA A 188 -4.76 6.61 7.20
C ALA A 188 -6.24 6.18 7.25
N ALA A 189 -6.53 4.89 7.42
CA ALA A 189 -7.92 4.44 7.55
C ALA A 189 -8.59 4.93 8.83
N LEU A 190 -7.86 4.97 9.96
CA LEU A 190 -8.37 5.54 11.21
C LEU A 190 -8.70 7.03 11.04
N VAL A 191 -7.83 7.80 10.40
CA VAL A 191 -8.06 9.22 10.09
C VAL A 191 -9.28 9.39 9.18
N ALA A 192 -9.39 8.60 8.12
CA ALA A 192 -10.53 8.63 7.20
C ALA A 192 -11.86 8.33 7.91
N LYS A 193 -11.85 7.41 8.89
CA LYS A 193 -12.99 7.10 9.76
C LYS A 193 -13.21 8.10 10.90
N ARG A 194 -12.31 9.07 11.08
CA ARG A 194 -12.29 10.01 12.22
C ARG A 194 -12.11 9.35 13.59
N GLU A 195 -11.46 8.19 13.63
CA GLU A 195 -11.09 7.47 14.86
C GLU A 195 -9.79 8.03 15.45
N TYR A 196 -9.75 9.34 15.69
CA TYR A 196 -8.53 10.07 16.06
C TYR A 196 -7.90 9.58 17.35
N GLY A 197 -8.69 9.19 18.35
CA GLY A 197 -8.15 8.65 19.61
C GLY A 197 -7.36 7.35 19.41
N THR A 198 -7.87 6.45 18.57
CA THR A 198 -7.19 5.21 18.21
C THR A 198 -5.95 5.48 17.36
N PHE A 199 -6.04 6.45 16.43
CA PHE A 199 -4.88 6.90 15.64
C PHE A 199 -3.74 7.40 16.54
N LEU A 200 -4.03 8.30 17.50
CA LEU A 200 -3.03 8.85 18.41
C LEU A 200 -2.40 7.75 19.29
N SER A 201 -3.20 6.78 19.73
CA SER A 201 -2.69 5.61 20.46
C SER A 201 -1.75 4.75 19.61
N LEU A 202 -2.06 4.58 18.31
CA LEU A 202 -1.18 3.91 17.36
C LEU A 202 0.11 4.71 17.16
N ALA A 203 0.02 6.02 16.92
CA ALA A 203 1.16 6.90 16.69
C ALA A 203 2.13 6.93 17.87
N TYR A 204 1.62 6.91 19.11
CA TYR A 204 2.45 6.81 20.31
C TYR A 204 3.33 5.54 20.35
N SER A 205 2.88 4.46 19.70
CA SER A 205 3.62 3.18 19.64
C SER A 205 4.64 3.09 18.51
N VAL A 206 4.76 4.13 17.68
CA VAL A 206 5.67 4.18 16.52
C VAL A 206 6.66 5.30 16.73
N ASP A 207 7.93 4.94 16.85
CA ASP A 207 9.05 5.86 16.97
C ASP A 207 9.48 6.34 15.57
N ASN A 208 8.74 7.28 15.01
CA ASN A 208 9.00 7.82 13.67
C ASN A 208 8.53 9.30 13.58
N PRO A 209 9.42 10.24 13.20
CA PRO A 209 9.07 11.66 13.10
C PRO A 209 7.88 11.97 12.18
N GLN A 210 7.75 11.29 11.05
CA GLN A 210 6.64 11.49 10.11
C GLN A 210 5.29 11.05 10.72
N MET A 211 5.29 9.99 11.54
CA MET A 211 4.09 9.57 12.28
C MET A 211 3.74 10.58 13.37
N TRP A 212 4.73 11.15 14.06
CA TRP A 212 4.49 12.21 15.04
C TRP A 212 3.97 13.48 14.38
N PHE A 213 4.47 13.84 13.20
CA PHE A 213 3.94 14.96 12.43
C PHE A 213 2.47 14.74 12.05
N ALA A 214 2.11 13.54 11.57
CA ALA A 214 0.71 13.19 11.32
C ALA A 214 -0.15 13.24 12.61
N ALA A 215 0.40 12.81 13.76
CA ALA A 215 -0.25 12.93 15.06
C ALA A 215 -0.46 14.38 15.51
N THR A 216 0.51 15.27 15.27
CA THR A 216 0.35 16.71 15.48
C THR A 216 -0.85 17.25 14.70
N LEU A 217 -0.96 16.93 13.40
CA LEU A 217 -2.07 17.38 12.57
C LEU A 217 -3.42 16.84 13.08
N VAL A 218 -3.48 15.55 13.43
CA VAL A 218 -4.71 14.93 13.96
C VAL A 218 -5.11 15.53 15.31
N SER A 219 -4.16 15.80 16.20
CA SER A 219 -4.42 16.46 17.49
C SER A 219 -4.96 17.88 17.29
N LEU A 220 -4.38 18.66 16.38
CA LEU A 220 -4.91 19.99 16.03
C LEU A 220 -6.33 19.91 15.44
N MET A 221 -6.60 18.95 14.53
CA MET A 221 -7.94 18.73 13.98
C MET A 221 -8.97 18.35 15.04
N LYS A 222 -8.56 17.64 16.10
CA LYS A 222 -9.38 17.30 17.26
C LYS A 222 -9.57 18.49 18.22
N GLY A 223 -8.77 19.54 18.10
CA GLY A 223 -8.75 20.70 19.02
C GLY A 223 -7.94 20.45 20.30
N ASP A 224 -7.02 19.49 20.28
CA ASP A 224 -6.20 19.08 21.42
C ASP A 224 -4.79 19.71 21.33
N TRP A 225 -4.67 20.95 21.80
CA TRP A 225 -3.45 21.75 21.64
C TRP A 225 -2.25 21.18 22.41
N ASP A 226 -2.48 20.70 23.63
CA ASP A 226 -1.41 20.17 24.48
C ASP A 226 -0.80 18.91 23.88
N GLU A 227 -1.64 17.99 23.39
CA GLU A 227 -1.21 16.78 22.69
C GLU A 227 -0.48 17.13 21.38
N ALA A 228 -1.01 18.09 20.60
CA ALA A 228 -0.35 18.56 19.38
C ALA A 228 1.04 19.13 19.66
N ASN A 229 1.17 19.98 20.68
CA ASN A 229 2.43 20.54 21.11
C ASN A 229 3.40 19.47 21.63
N SER A 230 2.89 18.42 22.28
CA SER A 230 3.70 17.28 22.71
C SER A 230 4.33 16.52 21.55
N TYR A 231 3.57 16.24 20.48
CA TYR A 231 4.13 15.59 19.28
C TYR A 231 5.05 16.51 18.49
N PHE A 232 4.64 17.77 18.31
CA PHE A 232 5.44 18.76 17.57
C PHE A 232 6.80 19.01 18.24
N GLY A 233 6.84 19.06 19.57
CA GLY A 233 8.09 19.23 20.33
C GLY A 233 9.07 18.05 20.23
N LYS A 234 8.66 16.91 19.64
CA LYS A 234 9.56 15.77 19.34
C LYS A 234 10.18 15.85 17.94
N LEU A 235 9.78 16.83 17.13
CA LEU A 235 10.26 17.00 15.76
C LEU A 235 11.44 17.96 15.78
N ASP A 236 12.66 17.41 15.66
CA ASP A 236 13.88 18.22 15.61
C ASP A 236 14.08 18.91 14.25
N ASP A 237 13.64 18.24 13.17
CA ASP A 237 13.68 18.74 11.79
C ASP A 237 12.34 18.49 11.11
N LEU A 238 11.78 19.54 10.51
CA LEU A 238 10.49 19.51 9.82
C LEU A 238 10.64 19.39 8.31
N THR A 239 11.85 19.50 7.76
CA THR A 239 12.10 19.66 6.31
C THR A 239 11.39 18.59 5.49
N ASP A 240 11.64 17.32 5.77
CA ASP A 240 11.02 16.20 5.03
C ASP A 240 9.49 16.13 5.21
N CYS A 241 8.99 16.50 6.38
CA CYS A 241 7.56 16.48 6.68
C CYS A 241 6.82 17.62 5.95
N VAL A 242 7.44 18.80 5.89
CA VAL A 242 6.90 19.98 5.22
C VAL A 242 6.99 19.83 3.70
N GLU A 243 8.06 19.24 3.18
CA GLU A 243 8.17 18.90 1.76
C GLU A 243 7.07 17.93 1.33
N ALA A 244 6.88 16.84 2.08
CA ALA A 244 5.81 15.88 1.81
C ALA A 244 4.41 16.51 1.92
N LEU A 245 4.18 17.36 2.94
CA LEU A 245 2.91 18.08 3.06
C LEU A 245 2.68 19.04 1.88
N SER A 246 3.72 19.73 1.42
CA SER A 246 3.65 20.62 0.26
C SER A 246 3.28 19.85 -1.00
N GLU A 247 3.92 18.70 -1.24
CA GLU A 247 3.60 17.81 -2.37
C GLU A 247 2.15 17.31 -2.30
N VAL A 248 1.67 16.93 -1.11
CA VAL A 248 0.28 16.50 -0.92
C VAL A 248 -0.70 17.65 -1.17
N LEU A 249 -0.46 18.85 -0.66
CA LEU A 249 -1.35 20.01 -0.89
C LEU A 249 -1.38 20.43 -2.36
N ALA A 250 -0.27 20.24 -3.08
CA ALA A 250 -0.18 20.49 -4.50
C ALA A 250 -0.90 19.44 -5.36
N THR A 251 -1.22 18.25 -4.82
CA THR A 251 -1.79 17.14 -5.61
C THR A 251 -3.14 16.65 -5.11
N VAL A 252 -3.55 17.03 -3.90
CA VAL A 252 -4.77 16.55 -3.24
C VAL A 252 -5.69 17.73 -2.92
N ASN A 253 -6.83 17.77 -3.60
CA ASN A 253 -7.86 18.76 -3.30
C ASN A 253 -8.44 18.53 -1.89
N PRO A 254 -8.37 19.50 -0.96
CA PRO A 254 -8.86 19.34 0.40
C PRO A 254 -10.37 19.11 0.47
N VAL A 255 -11.12 19.58 -0.54
CA VAL A 255 -12.55 19.34 -0.74
C VAL A 255 -12.72 18.33 -1.88
N LEU A 256 -13.67 17.40 -1.75
CA LEU A 256 -14.06 16.54 -2.85
C LEU A 256 -14.80 17.37 -3.91
N ASP A 257 -14.05 17.97 -4.84
CA ASP A 257 -14.61 18.51 -6.07
C ASP A 257 -14.33 17.56 -7.23
N SER A 258 -15.39 16.91 -7.72
CA SER A 258 -15.35 16.01 -8.89
C SER A 258 -14.89 16.67 -10.20
N LYS A 259 -14.73 17.99 -10.24
CA LYS A 259 -14.41 18.75 -11.46
C LYS A 259 -12.96 19.20 -11.57
N SER A 260 -12.18 19.12 -10.49
CA SER A 260 -10.75 19.46 -10.50
C SER A 260 -9.99 18.51 -9.58
N ASP A 261 -9.23 17.61 -10.19
CA ASP A 261 -8.40 16.63 -9.48
C ASP A 261 -7.22 17.29 -8.76
N ASP A 262 -6.81 18.48 -9.20
CA ASP A 262 -5.63 19.20 -8.75
C ASP A 262 -6.00 20.60 -8.21
N THR A 263 -5.37 21.03 -7.11
CA THR A 263 -5.49 22.40 -6.62
C THR A 263 -4.70 23.38 -7.50
N GLY A 264 -3.66 22.91 -8.19
CA GLY A 264 -2.74 23.70 -9.00
C GLY A 264 -1.96 24.74 -8.19
N LEU A 265 -1.93 24.58 -6.86
CA LEU A 265 -1.31 25.54 -5.97
C LEU A 265 0.17 25.16 -5.76
N GLU A 266 1.09 25.94 -6.32
CA GLU A 266 2.46 25.99 -5.82
C GLU A 266 2.44 26.65 -4.42
N VAL A 267 2.28 25.83 -3.39
CA VAL A 267 2.33 26.30 -2.00
C VAL A 267 3.74 26.08 -1.46
N GLU A 268 4.57 27.12 -1.47
CA GLU A 268 5.77 27.14 -0.65
C GLU A 268 5.35 27.26 0.83
N LEU A 269 5.27 26.13 1.53
CA LEU A 269 4.92 26.11 2.95
C LEU A 269 6.11 26.59 3.80
N LYS A 270 5.84 27.56 4.67
CA LYS A 270 6.77 28.00 5.73
C LYS A 270 6.15 27.64 7.07
N ILE A 271 6.54 26.48 7.60
CA ILE A 271 6.10 26.00 8.91
C ILE A 271 7.28 26.10 9.86
N GLU A 272 7.24 27.08 10.77
CA GLU A 272 8.27 27.27 11.80
C GLU A 272 7.73 26.91 13.18
N LYS A 273 6.42 27.04 13.38
CA LYS A 273 5.75 26.82 14.67
C LYS A 273 4.41 26.12 14.50
N LEU A 274 3.88 25.60 15.60
CA LEU A 274 2.63 24.86 15.64
C LEU A 274 1.43 25.69 15.15
N GLU A 275 1.44 27.00 15.42
CA GLU A 275 0.40 27.94 14.98
C GLU A 275 0.26 28.00 13.46
N ASP A 276 1.34 27.78 12.71
CA ASP A 276 1.31 27.81 11.24
C ASP A 276 0.49 26.63 10.70
N LEU A 277 0.69 25.44 11.27
CA LEU A 277 -0.11 24.25 10.95
C LEU A 277 -1.59 24.44 11.36
N PHE A 278 -1.82 25.04 12.52
CA PHE A 278 -3.16 25.32 13.00
C PHE A 278 -3.91 26.29 12.07
N ALA A 279 -3.24 27.31 11.53
CA ALA A 279 -3.82 28.23 10.56
C ALA A 279 -4.28 27.47 9.30
N LEU A 280 -3.45 26.58 8.76
CA LEU A 280 -3.80 25.77 7.58
C LEU A 280 -5.00 24.84 7.81
N ILE A 281 -5.13 24.26 9.01
CA ILE A 281 -6.29 23.44 9.39
C ILE A 281 -7.54 24.31 9.54
N LYS A 282 -7.41 25.47 10.18
CA LYS A 282 -8.52 26.41 10.36
C LYS A 282 -9.07 26.90 9.02
N ASP A 283 -8.17 27.17 8.07
CA ASP A 283 -8.50 27.60 6.71
C ASP A 283 -8.93 26.44 5.80
N GLN A 284 -9.08 25.22 6.34
CA GLN A 284 -9.48 24.00 5.63
C GLN A 284 -8.54 23.60 4.49
N MET A 285 -7.29 24.07 4.49
CA MET A 285 -6.27 23.60 3.56
C MET A 285 -5.78 22.20 3.94
N ILE A 286 -5.64 21.92 5.23
CA ILE A 286 -5.35 20.58 5.75
C ILE A 286 -6.65 19.96 6.27
N THR A 287 -7.11 18.90 5.61
CA THR A 287 -8.26 18.12 6.03
C THR A 287 -7.87 16.68 6.33
N GLY A 288 -8.83 15.85 6.76
CA GLY A 288 -8.60 14.41 6.93
C GLY A 288 -8.09 13.74 5.66
N ARG A 289 -8.50 14.22 4.47
CA ARG A 289 -8.04 13.70 3.18
C ARG A 289 -6.56 14.02 2.96
N THR A 290 -6.14 15.26 3.26
CA THR A 290 -4.73 15.68 3.24
C THR A 290 -3.89 14.79 4.14
N VAL A 291 -4.31 14.58 5.39
CA VAL A 291 -3.58 13.72 6.35
C VAL A 291 -3.53 12.27 5.88
N CYS A 292 -4.60 11.74 5.30
CA CYS A 292 -4.64 10.39 4.73
C CYS A 292 -3.65 10.22 3.57
N ALA A 293 -3.60 11.17 2.65
CA ALA A 293 -2.64 11.18 1.55
C ALA A 293 -1.20 11.37 2.05
N LEU A 294 -1.00 12.16 3.10
CA LEU A 294 0.29 12.32 3.74
C LEU A 294 0.78 11.03 4.39
N CYS A 295 -0.08 10.29 5.10
CA CYS A 295 0.25 8.94 5.58
C CYS A 295 0.64 8.01 4.42
N ALA A 296 -0.01 8.13 3.26
CA ALA A 296 0.34 7.34 2.09
C ALA A 296 1.73 7.66 1.56
N MET A 297 2.07 8.95 1.48
CA MET A 297 3.38 9.41 1.06
C MET A 297 4.47 8.97 2.03
N PHE A 298 4.24 9.11 3.34
CA PHE A 298 5.16 8.63 4.37
C PHE A 298 5.37 7.12 4.33
N GLU A 299 4.31 6.34 4.10
CA GLU A 299 4.45 4.89 3.87
C GLU A 299 5.43 4.60 2.71
N LEU A 300 5.23 5.26 1.58
CA LEU A 300 6.03 5.05 0.38
C LEU A 300 7.47 5.53 0.58
N ASN A 301 7.69 6.66 1.26
CA ASN A 301 9.03 7.15 1.58
C ASN A 301 9.79 6.17 2.48
N VAL A 302 9.13 5.60 3.49
CA VAL A 302 9.75 4.56 4.36
C VAL A 302 10.02 3.26 3.61
N ARG A 303 9.21 2.92 2.60
CA ARG A 303 9.43 1.76 1.73
C ARG A 303 10.54 1.99 0.72
N ASP A 304 10.87 3.22 0.39
CA ASP A 304 11.89 3.51 -0.61
C ASP A 304 13.28 3.28 -0.02
N SER A 305 13.99 2.29 -0.57
CA SER A 305 15.38 2.10 -0.21
C SER A 305 16.26 3.08 -0.98
N GLU A 306 16.73 4.13 -0.31
CA GLU A 306 17.67 5.11 -0.88
C GLU A 306 18.87 4.47 -1.61
N LYS A 307 19.29 3.28 -1.17
CA LYS A 307 20.46 2.56 -1.72
C LYS A 307 20.19 1.85 -3.05
N THR A 308 18.95 1.48 -3.33
CA THR A 308 18.61 0.63 -4.49
C THR A 308 17.48 1.20 -5.35
N GLY A 309 16.84 2.30 -4.91
CA GLY A 309 15.66 2.88 -5.54
C GLY A 309 14.54 1.86 -5.74
N SER A 310 14.44 0.88 -4.84
CA SER A 310 13.51 -0.24 -4.91
C SER A 310 12.69 -0.33 -3.63
N ASP A 311 11.45 -0.78 -3.77
CA ASP A 311 10.57 -1.10 -2.65
C ASP A 311 11.23 -2.09 -1.68
N LEU A 312 11.25 -1.75 -0.39
CA LEU A 312 11.71 -2.61 0.71
C LEU A 312 11.09 -4.01 0.64
N PHE A 313 9.82 -4.10 0.24
CA PHE A 313 9.13 -5.39 0.12
C PHE A 313 9.52 -6.19 -1.12
N GLY A 314 10.04 -5.54 -2.15
CA GLY A 314 10.54 -6.15 -3.38
C GLY A 314 12.05 -6.41 -3.39
N ALA A 315 12.78 -5.99 -2.36
CA ALA A 315 14.25 -6.03 -2.33
C ALA A 315 14.85 -7.44 -2.47
N ASN A 316 14.10 -8.48 -2.13
CA ASN A 316 14.51 -9.88 -2.25
C ASN A 316 14.11 -10.53 -3.59
N LEU A 317 13.44 -9.79 -4.48
CA LEU A 317 13.11 -10.31 -5.81
C LEU A 317 14.36 -10.27 -6.69
N GLU A 318 14.62 -11.39 -7.36
CA GLU A 318 15.75 -11.55 -8.26
C GLU A 318 15.28 -11.68 -9.71
N GLY A 319 16.24 -11.58 -10.64
CA GLY A 319 16.01 -11.82 -12.06
C GLY A 319 15.04 -10.80 -12.70
N PRO A 320 14.20 -11.23 -13.65
CA PRO A 320 13.42 -10.30 -14.48
C PRO A 320 12.26 -9.63 -13.73
N MET A 321 11.89 -10.09 -12.53
CA MET A 321 10.81 -9.48 -11.73
C MET A 321 11.28 -8.24 -10.97
N ALA A 322 12.56 -8.17 -10.58
CA ALA A 322 13.12 -7.03 -9.86
C ALA A 322 12.90 -5.68 -10.58
N PRO A 323 13.23 -5.52 -11.88
CA PRO A 323 12.98 -4.27 -12.59
C PRO A 323 11.48 -3.97 -12.74
N LEU A 324 10.63 -4.98 -12.95
CA LEU A 324 9.17 -4.77 -13.04
C LEU A 324 8.61 -4.20 -11.74
N MET A 325 8.97 -4.78 -10.60
CA MET A 325 8.47 -4.31 -9.30
C MET A 325 9.03 -2.96 -8.92
N ARG A 326 10.23 -2.61 -9.38
CA ARG A 326 10.77 -1.24 -9.25
C ARG A 326 9.90 -0.23 -10.01
N GLU A 327 9.57 -0.49 -11.26
CA GLU A 327 8.72 0.41 -12.05
C GLU A 327 7.28 0.44 -11.50
N ASN A 328 6.77 -0.69 -11.01
CA ASN A 328 5.50 -0.72 -10.29
C ASN A 328 5.56 0.23 -9.08
N PHE A 329 6.58 0.14 -8.23
CA PHE A 329 6.72 1.02 -7.06
C PHE A 329 6.83 2.51 -7.43
N LYS A 330 7.52 2.86 -8.52
CA LYS A 330 7.53 4.23 -9.04
C LYS A 330 6.12 4.71 -9.41
N LEU A 331 5.29 3.84 -10.00
CA LEU A 331 3.90 4.15 -10.29
C LEU A 331 3.11 4.47 -9.00
N TRP A 332 3.32 3.70 -7.92
CA TRP A 332 2.74 3.99 -6.59
C TRP A 332 3.17 5.37 -6.07
N ARG A 333 4.46 5.73 -6.16
CA ARG A 333 4.98 7.04 -5.72
C ARG A 333 4.35 8.22 -6.47
N ARG A 334 4.19 8.10 -7.78
CA ARG A 334 3.62 9.18 -8.61
C ARG A 334 2.17 9.54 -8.29
N LYS A 335 1.40 8.62 -7.72
CA LYS A 335 0.00 8.87 -7.34
C LYS A 335 -0.31 8.25 -5.98
N ALA A 336 0.36 8.77 -4.94
CA ALA A 336 0.22 8.30 -3.56
C ALA A 336 -1.23 8.30 -3.06
N SER A 337 -2.09 9.18 -3.57
CA SER A 337 -3.53 9.23 -3.22
C SER A 337 -4.30 7.96 -3.65
N LYS A 338 -3.99 7.40 -4.82
CA LYS A 338 -4.64 6.19 -5.35
C LYS A 338 -4.29 4.92 -4.57
N VAL A 339 -3.13 4.90 -3.93
CA VAL A 339 -2.59 3.79 -3.12
C VAL A 339 -3.55 3.33 -2.03
N TYR A 340 -4.38 4.25 -1.55
CA TYR A 340 -5.32 4.02 -0.47
C TYR A 340 -6.78 4.11 -0.90
N THR A 341 -7.06 4.23 -2.21
CA THR A 341 -8.44 4.29 -2.73
C THR A 341 -9.25 5.44 -2.10
N PHE A 342 -8.60 6.56 -1.77
CA PHE A 342 -9.24 7.77 -1.23
C PHE A 342 -9.76 8.71 -2.32
N GLU A 343 -9.65 8.32 -3.59
CA GLU A 343 -10.13 9.04 -4.78
C GLU A 343 -11.35 8.37 -5.41
#